data_AF-A0A2G6TXD7-F1
#
_entry.id   AF-A0A2G6TXD7-F1
#
_cell.length_a   1.000
_cell.length_b   1.000
_cell.length_c   1.000
_cell.angle_alpha   90.00
_cell.angle_beta   90.00
_cell.angle_gamma   90.00
#
_symmetry.space_group_name_H-M   'P 1'
#
loop_
_entity.id
_entity.type
_entity.pdbx_description
1 polymer ?
#
loop_
_entity_poly.entity_id
_entity_poly.type
_entity_poly.pdbx_seq_one_letter_code
_entity_poly.pdbx_strand_id
1 'polypeptide(L)'
;MKSTRFLLLAALLGPPALAADLTVIEMHAASGNDRPYSLDGQRVSPAQLRNTLSKKLTAAPDAKSTARIAVLVDPDVKVGALSELRGLVMKVGFGMPRYFMTTRVNDKLSEIQVNYSPVFPRSGLEAAMSSGQSAADPSLTTPAPPR
;
A
#
# COMPACT_ATOMS: atom_id res chain seq x y z
N MET A 1 -13.76 -13.47 -23.39
CA MET A 1 -12.78 -14.36 -22.74
C MET A 1 -11.70 -13.48 -22.08
N LYS A 2 -11.85 -13.15 -20.78
CA LYS A 2 -10.94 -12.25 -20.03
C LYS A 2 -10.75 -12.78 -18.61
N SER A 3 -10.05 -13.90 -18.45
CA SER A 3 -9.74 -14.49 -17.13
C SER A 3 -8.30 -14.98 -17.01
N THR A 4 -7.41 -14.59 -17.92
CA THR A 4 -6.04 -15.13 -17.97
C THR A 4 -5.00 -14.27 -17.24
N ARG A 5 -5.38 -13.08 -16.74
CA ARG A 5 -4.44 -12.15 -16.07
C ARG A 5 -4.17 -12.47 -14.59
N PHE A 6 -5.06 -13.21 -13.93
CA PHE A 6 -4.91 -13.57 -12.50
C PHE A 6 -3.88 -14.68 -12.25
N LEU A 7 -3.66 -15.57 -13.22
CA LEU A 7 -2.82 -16.75 -13.03
C LEU A 7 -1.31 -16.46 -13.13
N LEU A 8 -0.92 -15.40 -13.81
CA LEU A 8 0.49 -15.11 -14.09
C LEU A 8 1.23 -14.43 -12.92
N LEU A 9 0.50 -13.81 -11.99
CA LEU A 9 1.10 -13.16 -10.82
C LEU A 9 1.54 -14.15 -9.74
N ALA A 10 0.88 -15.31 -9.66
CA ALA A 10 1.15 -16.34 -8.66
C ALA A 10 2.51 -17.05 -8.89
N ALA A 11 3.02 -17.06 -10.12
CA ALA A 11 4.21 -17.85 -10.50
C ALA A 11 5.55 -17.10 -10.31
N LEU A 12 5.54 -15.79 -10.03
CA LEU A 12 6.76 -14.96 -9.99
C LEU A 12 7.41 -14.82 -8.60
N LEU A 13 6.89 -15.49 -7.55
CA LEU A 13 7.25 -15.20 -6.15
C LEU A 13 7.95 -16.32 -5.36
N GLY A 14 8.51 -17.34 -6.02
CA GLY A 14 9.27 -18.40 -5.34
C GLY A 14 8.39 -19.53 -4.76
N PRO A 15 9.00 -20.54 -4.11
CA PRO A 15 8.43 -21.88 -3.92
C PRO A 15 7.12 -21.88 -3.11
N PRO A 16 6.27 -22.91 -3.28
CA PRO A 16 4.89 -22.95 -2.81
C PRO A 16 4.83 -23.25 -1.31
N ALA A 17 5.28 -22.33 -0.49
CA ALA A 17 5.04 -22.35 0.94
C ALA A 17 3.99 -21.28 1.24
N LEU A 18 2.75 -21.74 1.42
CA LEU A 18 1.59 -20.97 1.86
C LEU A 18 1.02 -20.05 0.77
N ALA A 19 -0.28 -20.20 0.50
CA ALA A 19 -1.10 -19.10 0.05
C ALA A 19 -1.06 -18.02 1.14
N ALA A 20 0.03 -17.25 1.20
CA ALA A 20 0.12 -16.05 1.99
C ALA A 20 -1.04 -15.16 1.55
N ASP A 21 -1.80 -14.64 2.51
CA ASP A 21 -3.02 -13.86 2.33
C ASP A 21 -2.70 -12.58 1.52
N LEU A 22 -2.62 -12.74 0.20
CA LEU A 22 -2.24 -11.71 -0.76
C LEU A 22 -3.51 -11.00 -1.20
N THR A 23 -3.62 -9.74 -0.80
CA THR A 23 -4.69 -8.88 -1.29
C THR A 23 -4.15 -8.03 -2.44
N VAL A 24 -4.77 -8.16 -3.62
CA VAL A 24 -4.44 -7.38 -4.81
C VAL A 24 -5.43 -6.23 -4.93
N ILE A 25 -4.91 -5.00 -5.00
CA ILE A 25 -5.68 -3.77 -5.19
C ILE A 25 -5.29 -3.20 -6.56
N GLU A 26 -6.25 -2.99 -7.43
CA GLU A 26 -6.00 -2.20 -8.66
C GLU A 26 -6.26 -0.73 -8.36
N MET A 27 -5.36 0.13 -8.82
CA MET A 27 -5.44 1.57 -8.63
C MET A 27 -5.47 2.25 -9.99
N HIS A 28 -6.49 3.06 -10.17
CA HIS A 28 -6.82 3.67 -11.44
C HIS A 28 -6.65 5.18 -11.41
N ALA A 29 -6.32 5.76 -12.56
CA ALA A 29 -6.26 7.19 -12.71
C ALA A 29 -7.63 7.83 -12.39
N ALA A 30 -7.61 8.92 -11.63
CA ALA A 30 -8.81 9.63 -11.22
C ALA A 30 -9.45 10.32 -12.45
N SER A 31 -10.44 9.67 -13.06
CA SER A 31 -11.19 10.18 -14.22
C SER A 31 -12.50 10.90 -13.82
N GLY A 32 -12.53 11.55 -12.64
CA GLY A 32 -13.75 12.17 -12.10
C GLY A 32 -14.72 11.20 -11.40
N ASN A 33 -14.29 9.96 -11.14
CA ASN A 33 -15.05 8.97 -10.38
C ASN A 33 -14.49 8.83 -8.95
N ASP A 34 -15.36 8.81 -7.93
CA ASP A 34 -15.02 8.65 -6.50
C ASP A 34 -14.51 7.24 -6.13
N ARG A 35 -14.22 6.39 -7.12
CA ARG A 35 -13.82 4.98 -6.96
C ARG A 35 -12.51 4.70 -7.70
N PRO A 36 -11.38 5.21 -7.18
CA PRO A 36 -10.07 5.05 -7.80
C PRO A 36 -9.50 3.64 -7.61
N TYR A 37 -10.12 2.79 -6.79
CA TYR A 37 -9.61 1.45 -6.49
C TYR A 37 -10.53 0.37 -7.03
N SER A 38 -9.97 -0.77 -7.41
CA SER A 38 -10.71 -2.02 -7.57
C SER A 38 -10.15 -3.09 -6.64
N LEU A 39 -11.04 -3.84 -6.01
CA LEU A 39 -10.73 -4.99 -5.18
C LEU A 39 -11.57 -6.17 -5.68
N ASP A 40 -10.94 -7.31 -5.96
CA ASP A 40 -11.63 -8.49 -6.50
C ASP A 40 -12.48 -8.19 -7.75
N GLY A 41 -12.01 -7.26 -8.60
CA GLY A 41 -12.70 -6.81 -9.82
C GLY A 41 -13.84 -5.81 -9.60
N GLN A 42 -14.14 -5.41 -8.36
CA GLN A 42 -15.16 -4.40 -8.06
C GLN A 42 -14.55 -3.03 -7.76
N ARG A 43 -15.07 -1.99 -8.42
CA ARG A 43 -14.72 -0.58 -8.15
C ARG A 43 -15.22 -0.14 -6.79
N VAL A 44 -14.31 0.28 -5.92
CA VAL A 44 -14.57 0.70 -4.55
C VAL A 44 -14.05 2.11 -4.28
N SER A 45 -14.77 2.84 -3.44
CA SER A 45 -14.31 4.12 -2.90
C SER A 45 -13.22 3.92 -1.83
N PRO A 46 -12.47 4.97 -1.46
CA PRO A 46 -11.49 4.86 -0.37
C PRO A 46 -12.11 4.36 0.94
N ALA A 47 -13.32 4.80 1.27
CA ALA A 47 -14.03 4.36 2.47
C ALA A 47 -14.41 2.88 2.41
N GLN A 48 -14.88 2.40 1.26
CA GLN A 48 -15.22 1.00 1.04
C GLN A 48 -13.98 0.11 1.08
N LEU A 49 -12.87 0.54 0.47
CA LEU A 49 -11.60 -0.16 0.54
C LEU A 49 -11.14 -0.31 1.99
N ARG A 50 -11.10 0.79 2.75
CA ARG A 50 -10.73 0.77 4.17
C ARG A 50 -11.58 -0.23 4.96
N ASN A 51 -12.90 -0.15 4.81
CA ASN A 51 -13.81 -1.04 5.53
C ASN A 51 -13.58 -2.52 5.16
N THR A 52 -13.29 -2.81 3.89
CA THR A 52 -13.03 -4.18 3.41
C THR A 52 -11.70 -4.71 3.94
N LEU A 53 -10.64 -3.89 3.90
CA LEU A 53 -9.34 -4.24 4.47
C LEU A 53 -9.43 -4.44 5.99
N SER A 54 -10.15 -3.57 6.71
CA SER A 54 -10.38 -3.74 8.15
C SER A 54 -11.10 -5.06 8.46
N LYS A 55 -12.13 -5.42 7.68
CA LYS A 55 -12.83 -6.71 7.84
C LYS A 55 -11.91 -7.90 7.61
N LYS A 56 -11.09 -7.86 6.56
CA LYS A 56 -10.08 -8.90 6.28
C LYS A 56 -9.11 -9.05 7.45
N LEU A 57 -8.60 -7.94 7.98
CA LEU A 57 -7.68 -7.95 9.12
C LEU A 57 -8.33 -8.51 10.39
N THR A 58 -9.59 -8.15 10.68
CA THR A 58 -10.31 -8.66 11.86
C THR A 58 -10.68 -10.14 11.76
N ALA A 59 -10.89 -10.65 10.54
CA ALA A 59 -11.22 -12.05 10.32
C ALA A 59 -10.01 -12.98 10.47
N ALA A 60 -8.79 -12.44 10.34
CA ALA A 60 -7.55 -13.17 10.48
C ALA A 60 -6.53 -12.33 11.28
N PRO A 61 -6.65 -12.29 12.63
CA PRO A 61 -5.80 -11.43 13.47
C PRO A 61 -4.29 -11.75 13.36
N ASP A 62 -3.93 -13.01 13.10
CA ASP A 62 -2.54 -13.43 12.84
C ASP A 62 -2.02 -12.95 11.47
N ALA A 63 -2.91 -12.57 10.56
CA ALA A 63 -2.57 -12.11 9.22
C ALA A 63 -1.90 -10.74 9.22
N LYS A 64 -1.90 -9.99 10.32
CA LYS A 64 -1.19 -8.71 10.42
C LYS A 64 0.31 -8.84 10.10
N SER A 65 0.91 -10.00 10.39
CA SER A 65 2.34 -10.28 10.13
C SER A 65 2.59 -10.91 8.76
N THR A 66 1.61 -11.62 8.20
CA THR A 66 1.80 -12.46 6.99
C THR A 66 1.04 -11.97 5.75
N ALA A 67 -0.01 -11.16 5.92
CA ALA A 67 -0.79 -10.62 4.82
C ALA A 67 0.01 -9.58 4.04
N ARG A 68 0.02 -9.77 2.72
CA ARG A 68 0.76 -8.92 1.79
C ARG A 68 -0.23 -8.14 0.94
N ILE A 69 0.02 -6.85 0.77
CA ILE A 69 -0.75 -6.01 -0.16
C ILE A 69 0.08 -5.80 -1.41
N ALA A 70 -0.47 -6.20 -2.56
CA ALA A 70 0.07 -5.85 -3.87
C ALA A 70 -0.87 -4.83 -4.53
N VAL A 71 -0.31 -3.77 -5.08
CA VAL A 71 -1.06 -2.72 -5.77
C VAL A 71 -0.68 -2.73 -7.24
N LEU A 72 -1.63 -2.97 -8.12
CA LEU A 72 -1.48 -2.81 -9.57
C LEU A 72 -1.86 -1.37 -9.91
N VAL A 73 -0.93 -0.60 -10.48
CA VAL A 73 -1.06 0.84 -10.69
C VAL A 73 -1.21 1.13 -12.18
N ASP A 74 -2.26 1.86 -12.55
CA ASP A 74 -2.40 2.44 -13.88
C ASP A 74 -1.31 3.51 -14.10
N PRO A 75 -0.68 3.59 -15.29
CA PRO A 75 0.47 4.45 -15.53
C PRO A 75 0.21 5.95 -15.37
N ASP A 76 -1.05 6.38 -15.41
CA ASP A 76 -1.45 7.78 -15.27
C ASP A 76 -1.79 8.17 -13.82
N VAL A 77 -1.64 7.25 -12.87
CA VAL A 77 -1.84 7.52 -11.44
C VAL A 77 -0.74 8.44 -10.92
N LYS A 78 -1.15 9.54 -10.27
CA LYS A 78 -0.22 10.49 -9.66
C LYS A 78 0.42 9.90 -8.40
N VAL A 79 1.69 10.25 -8.17
CA VAL A 79 2.46 9.82 -6.98
C VAL A 79 1.75 10.14 -5.67
N GLY A 80 1.07 11.30 -5.56
CA GLY A 80 0.31 11.67 -4.37
C GLY A 80 -0.78 10.66 -3.99
N ALA A 81 -1.45 10.07 -4.99
CA ALA A 81 -2.49 9.09 -4.75
C ALA A 81 -1.90 7.73 -4.27
N LEU A 82 -0.68 7.39 -4.70
CA LEU A 82 0.04 6.22 -4.16
C LEU A 82 0.34 6.40 -2.67
N SER A 83 0.72 7.60 -2.26
CA SER A 83 0.96 7.94 -0.85
C SER A 83 -0.32 7.87 -0.01
N GLU A 84 -1.45 8.33 -0.56
CA GLU A 84 -2.75 8.21 0.11
C GLU A 84 -3.15 6.75 0.33
N LEU A 85 -3.01 5.90 -0.69
CA LEU A 85 -3.27 4.47 -0.56
C LEU A 85 -2.33 3.81 0.44
N ARG A 86 -1.03 4.13 0.42
CA ARG A 86 -0.05 3.67 1.43
C ARG A 86 -0.53 4.02 2.84
N GLY A 87 -0.89 5.29 3.07
CA GLY A 87 -1.36 5.77 4.36
C GLY A 87 -2.62 5.04 4.82
N LEU A 88 -3.57 4.81 3.91
CA LEU A 88 -4.79 4.06 4.19
C LEU A 88 -4.49 2.62 4.62
N VAL A 89 -3.67 1.89 3.85
CA VAL A 89 -3.31 0.49 4.12
C VAL A 89 -2.61 0.35 5.46
N MET A 90 -1.62 1.21 5.73
CA MET A 90 -0.89 1.21 7.00
C MET A 90 -1.78 1.61 8.19
N LYS A 91 -2.70 2.56 8.01
CA LYS A 91 -3.65 2.98 9.05
C LYS A 91 -4.62 1.86 9.42
N VAL A 92 -4.98 1.00 8.47
CA VAL A 92 -5.78 -0.20 8.75
C VAL A 92 -4.96 -1.21 9.58
N GLY A 93 -3.64 -1.24 9.42
CA GLY A 93 -2.73 -2.06 10.21
C GLY A 93 -1.94 -3.09 9.39
N PHE A 94 -2.04 -3.07 8.06
CA PHE A 94 -1.22 -3.89 7.17
C PHE A 94 0.20 -3.31 7.04
N GLY A 95 1.15 -4.16 6.63
CA GLY A 95 2.51 -3.77 6.29
C GLY A 95 2.60 -2.88 5.03
N MET A 96 3.83 -2.53 4.63
CA MET A 96 4.06 -1.72 3.43
C MET A 96 3.51 -2.42 2.17
N PRO A 97 2.61 -1.77 1.40
CA PRO A 97 2.17 -2.32 0.13
C PRO A 97 3.30 -2.30 -0.91
N ARG A 98 3.35 -3.34 -1.74
CA ARG A 98 4.24 -3.41 -2.92
C ARG A 98 3.48 -2.92 -4.13
N TYR A 99 4.09 -2.02 -4.90
CA TYR A 99 3.46 -1.42 -6.06
C TYR A 99 4.02 -2.02 -7.33
N PHE A 100 3.14 -2.29 -8.28
CA PHE A 100 3.49 -2.85 -9.56
C PHE A 100 2.80 -2.06 -10.67
N MET A 101 3.51 -1.80 -11.75
CA MET A 101 3.00 -1.05 -12.89
C MET A 101 3.32 -1.81 -14.17
N THR A 102 2.36 -1.84 -15.09
CA THR A 102 2.62 -2.30 -16.45
C THR A 102 3.02 -1.11 -17.30
N THR A 103 4.15 -1.21 -17.99
CA THR A 103 4.55 -0.15 -18.92
C THR A 103 3.72 -0.27 -20.21
N ARG A 104 3.27 0.85 -20.79
CA ARG A 104 2.52 0.83 -22.06
C ARG A 104 3.30 0.21 -23.23
N VAL A 105 4.63 0.13 -23.09
CA VAL A 105 5.57 -0.30 -24.14
C VAL A 105 5.76 -1.81 -24.15
N ASN A 106 5.65 -2.47 -23.00
CA ASN A 106 5.77 -3.91 -22.87
C ASN A 106 4.80 -4.35 -21.77
N ASP A 107 3.94 -5.34 -22.05
CA ASP A 107 3.00 -5.98 -21.09
C ASP A 107 3.69 -6.65 -19.87
N LYS A 108 4.94 -6.28 -19.59
CA LYS A 108 5.72 -6.68 -18.43
C LYS A 108 5.27 -5.86 -17.22
N LEU A 109 5.06 -6.57 -16.12
CA LEU A 109 4.78 -5.99 -14.83
C LEU A 109 6.11 -5.71 -14.10
N SER A 110 6.33 -4.46 -13.73
CA SER A 110 7.50 -4.01 -13.00
C SER A 110 7.10 -3.57 -11.60
N GLU A 111 7.83 -4.02 -10.58
CA GLU A 111 7.68 -3.45 -9.23
C GLU A 111 8.26 -2.02 -9.22
N ILE A 112 7.48 -1.07 -8.71
CA ILE A 112 7.90 0.30 -8.51
C ILE A 112 8.13 0.53 -7.01
N GLN A 113 9.30 1.04 -6.66
CA GLN A 113 9.57 1.46 -5.29
C GLN A 113 9.08 2.90 -5.13
N VAL A 114 8.04 3.08 -4.33
CA VAL A 114 7.54 4.41 -3.97
C VAL A 114 8.40 4.93 -2.83
N ASN A 115 9.54 5.53 -3.19
CA ASN A 115 10.47 6.11 -2.23
C ASN A 115 9.96 7.49 -1.81
N TYR A 116 9.25 7.55 -0.67
CA TYR A 116 8.71 8.78 -0.12
C TYR A 116 9.51 9.19 1.13
N SER A 117 10.38 10.18 0.97
CA SER A 117 10.85 10.98 2.10
C SER A 117 9.70 11.89 2.54
N PRO A 118 9.34 11.93 3.84
CA PRO A 118 8.37 12.89 4.32
C PRO A 118 8.85 14.30 3.96
N VAL A 119 8.11 14.96 3.06
CA VAL A 119 8.29 16.40 2.85
C VAL A 119 7.72 17.07 4.09
N PHE A 120 8.60 17.38 5.04
CA PHE A 120 8.22 18.14 6.21
C PHE A 120 7.68 19.49 5.74
N PRO A 121 6.46 19.90 6.13
CA PRO A 121 6.04 21.26 5.91
C PRO A 121 7.07 22.18 6.55
N ARG A 122 7.50 23.22 5.84
CA ARG A 122 8.54 24.15 6.31
C ARG A 122 8.25 24.64 7.73
N SER A 123 6.99 24.88 8.06
CA SER A 123 6.53 25.25 9.41
C SER A 123 6.79 24.19 10.48
N GLY A 124 6.68 22.90 10.15
CA GLY A 124 7.01 21.80 11.06
C GLY A 124 8.53 21.63 11.24
N LEU A 125 9.30 21.88 10.18
CA LEU A 125 10.75 21.87 10.24
C LEU A 125 11.28 23.09 11.04
N GLU A 126 10.71 24.27 10.82
CA GLU A 126 11.02 25.49 11.58
C GLU A 126 10.66 25.32 13.06
N ALA A 127 9.50 24.72 13.38
CA ALA A 127 9.13 24.41 14.76
C ALA A 127 10.10 23.41 15.42
N ALA A 128 10.54 22.38 14.70
CA ALA A 128 11.55 21.43 15.19
C ALA A 128 12.90 22.12 15.45
N MET A 129 13.36 22.96 14.51
CA MET A 129 14.59 23.75 14.67
C MET A 129 14.50 24.77 15.81
N SER A 130 13.36 25.43 16.00
CA SER A 130 13.13 26.40 17.09
C SER A 130 13.00 25.74 18.46
N SER A 131 12.50 24.50 18.52
CA SER A 131 12.35 23.76 19.78
C SER A 131 13.65 23.13 20.29
N GLY A 132 14.72 23.11 19.49
CA GLY A 132 15.98 22.42 19.83
C GLY A 132 15.86 20.89 19.89
N GLN A 133 14.71 20.32 19.54
CA GLN A 133 14.48 18.89 19.51
C GLN A 133 15.05 18.32 18.21
N SER A 134 16.14 17.55 18.31
CA SER A 134 16.67 16.80 17.15
C SER A 134 15.56 15.93 16.57
N ALA A 135 15.35 16.02 15.25
CA ALA A 135 14.35 15.23 14.55
C ALA A 135 14.54 13.77 14.92
N ALA A 136 13.59 13.22 15.67
CA ALA A 136 13.71 11.88 16.22
C ALA A 136 13.94 10.88 15.08
N ASP A 137 15.08 10.21 15.17
CA ASP A 137 15.46 9.07 14.36
C ASP A 137 14.31 8.02 14.41
N PRO A 138 13.73 7.58 13.28
CA PRO A 138 12.56 6.70 13.30
C PRO A 138 12.82 5.28 13.85
N SER A 139 13.99 5.02 14.42
CA SER A 139 14.43 3.68 14.84
C SER A 139 14.31 3.38 16.35
N LEU A 140 13.74 4.27 17.17
CA LEU A 140 13.61 4.02 18.62
C LEU A 140 12.17 4.14 19.09
N THR A 141 11.39 3.09 18.83
CA THR A 141 10.20 2.79 19.63
C THR A 141 10.24 1.33 20.05
N THR A 142 11.22 0.99 20.89
CA THR A 142 11.16 -0.21 21.71
C THR A 142 10.73 0.24 23.11
N PRO A 143 9.53 -0.10 23.60
CA PRO A 143 9.18 0.17 24.99
C PRO A 143 9.97 -0.80 25.89
N ALA A 144 10.70 -0.27 26.87
CA ALA A 144 11.28 -1.07 27.94
C ALA A 144 10.18 -1.55 28.91
N PRO A 145 10.21 -2.81 29.39
CA PRO A 145 9.21 -3.30 30.34
C PRO A 145 9.47 -2.76 31.76
N PRO A 146 8.41 -2.55 32.56
CA PRO A 146 8.56 -2.07 33.93
C PRO A 146 9.12 -3.16 34.86
N ARG A 147 9.92 -2.73 35.85
CA ARG A 147 10.41 -3.56 36.96
C ARG A 147 9.32 -3.84 37.98
#